data_AF-A0A4R5HF92-F1
#
_entry.id   AF-A0A4R5HF92-F1
#
_cell.length_a   1.000
_cell.length_b   1.000
_cell.length_c   1.000
_cell.angle_alpha   90.00
_cell.angle_beta   90.00
_cell.angle_gamma   90.00
#
_symmetry.space_group_name_H-M   'P 1'
#
loop_
_entity.id
_entity.type
_entity.pdbx_description
1 polymer ?
#
loop_
_entity_poly.entity_id
_entity_poly.type
_entity_poly.pdbx_seq_one_letter_code
_entity_poly.pdbx_strand_id
1 'polypeptide(L)'
;MDKLIIKAKRFALLGAAFLFVSNAEAGFINLDWRVEGDNQAVLHEETGKEWLKLNNTDSLSIEQVRDELGAGGLFEGWRLPTAEEVFVATSPFISTRFGNNLDESFSRTIATGTRGNGNRLYFAFENVFGRTQLNESQAANSRRNFFSRGLFVNDVEGSSLGPVLLSGLHFRIANRQADDRLTYHDNFDGGYTETFTNSTFGVFLVSDGGATLNSVAVDVPEPDTSGIAMLGFMGLLLVSRNRVFKPKLWKRNIK
;
A
#
# COMPACT_ATOMS: atom_id res chain seq x y z
N MET A 1 -8.63 66.28 -13.72
CA MET A 1 -9.43 65.10 -14.09
C MET A 1 -8.49 64.05 -14.66
N ASP A 2 -8.11 63.16 -13.76
CA ASP A 2 -7.76 61.74 -13.85
C ASP A 2 -6.84 61.16 -14.94
N LYS A 3 -5.79 60.56 -14.39
CA LYS A 3 -4.78 59.69 -14.98
C LYS A 3 -5.41 58.33 -15.30
N LEU A 4 -5.12 57.76 -16.47
CA LEU A 4 -5.27 56.32 -16.71
C LEU A 4 -3.95 55.77 -17.28
N ILE A 5 -3.06 55.44 -16.35
CA ILE A 5 -1.85 54.65 -16.59
C ILE A 5 -2.31 53.20 -16.81
N ILE A 6 -2.18 52.70 -18.03
CA ILE A 6 -2.36 51.29 -18.37
C ILE A 6 -1.20 50.52 -17.72
N LYS A 7 -1.45 49.92 -16.55
CA LYS A 7 -0.54 48.94 -15.95
C LYS A 7 -0.68 47.63 -16.72
N ALA A 8 0.32 47.31 -17.54
CA ALA A 8 0.52 45.97 -18.06
C ALA A 8 0.71 45.01 -16.87
N LYS A 9 -0.31 44.20 -16.58
CA LYS A 9 -0.26 43.16 -15.57
C LYS A 9 0.65 42.05 -16.10
N ARG A 10 1.75 41.83 -15.38
CA ARG A 10 2.64 40.68 -15.53
C ARG A 10 1.80 39.40 -15.35
N PHE A 11 1.69 38.59 -16.39
CA PHE A 11 1.24 37.21 -16.25
C PHE A 11 2.33 36.44 -15.51
N ALA A 12 2.16 36.28 -14.21
CA ALA A 12 2.85 35.24 -13.46
C ALA A 12 2.08 33.94 -13.73
N LEU A 13 2.66 33.04 -14.53
CA LEU A 13 2.28 31.64 -14.48
C LEU A 13 2.59 31.15 -13.06
N LEU A 14 1.57 30.99 -12.22
CA LEU A 14 1.68 30.11 -11.06
C LEU A 14 1.76 28.68 -11.59
N GLY A 15 2.97 28.13 -11.64
CA GLY A 15 3.14 26.69 -11.67
C GLY A 15 2.68 26.14 -10.33
N ALA A 16 1.47 25.57 -10.30
CA ALA A 16 1.02 24.75 -9.19
C ALA A 16 1.81 23.43 -9.23
N ALA A 17 3.02 23.46 -8.66
CA ALA A 17 3.66 22.23 -8.23
C ALA A 17 2.81 21.71 -7.06
N PHE A 18 1.93 20.74 -7.34
CA PHE A 18 1.25 19.96 -6.32
C PHE A 18 2.34 19.24 -5.51
N LEU A 19 2.67 19.81 -4.36
CA LEU A 19 3.43 19.13 -3.33
C LEU A 19 2.46 18.11 -2.68
N PHE A 20 2.33 16.94 -3.29
CA PHE A 20 1.74 15.81 -2.59
C PHE A 20 2.71 15.42 -1.48
N VAL A 21 2.36 15.75 -0.25
CA VAL A 21 2.97 15.14 0.92
C VAL A 21 2.37 13.74 1.00
N SER A 22 2.91 12.80 0.20
CA SER A 22 2.58 11.39 0.36
C SER A 22 3.12 10.96 1.73
N ASN A 23 2.23 10.52 2.61
CA ASN A 23 2.64 9.67 3.73
C ASN A 23 2.99 8.31 3.11
N ALA A 24 4.19 8.22 2.54
CA ALA A 24 4.72 6.96 2.06
C ALA A 24 5.05 6.10 3.28
N GLU A 25 4.35 4.99 3.44
CA GLU A 25 4.91 3.87 4.18
C GLU A 25 6.01 3.30 3.27
N ALA A 26 7.23 3.06 3.77
CA ALA A 26 8.37 2.74 2.89
C ALA A 26 8.03 1.61 1.89
N GLY A 27 8.20 1.87 0.59
CA GLY A 27 7.84 0.94 -0.49
C GLY A 27 6.39 1.07 -1.00
N PHE A 28 5.58 1.96 -0.45
CA PHE A 28 4.19 2.19 -0.86
C PHE A 28 3.86 3.68 -1.04
N ILE A 29 3.17 3.99 -2.15
CA ILE A 29 2.73 5.35 -2.49
C ILE A 29 1.20 5.36 -2.59
N ASN A 30 0.52 6.29 -1.91
CA ASN A 30 -0.94 6.43 -2.07
C ASN A 30 -1.30 6.90 -3.49
N LEU A 31 -2.37 6.32 -4.03
CA LEU A 31 -2.94 6.63 -5.34
C LEU A 31 -4.42 6.94 -5.21
N ASP A 32 -4.91 7.76 -6.13
CA ASP A 32 -6.33 8.09 -6.27
C ASP A 32 -7.01 7.12 -7.25
N TRP A 33 -8.10 6.50 -6.83
CA TRP A 33 -8.78 5.49 -7.65
C TRP A 33 -9.86 6.10 -8.54
N ARG A 34 -10.86 6.76 -7.95
CA ARG A 34 -12.04 7.26 -8.69
C ARG A 34 -12.18 8.78 -8.60
N VAL A 35 -11.70 9.37 -7.51
CA VAL A 35 -11.80 10.80 -7.25
C VAL A 35 -10.44 11.31 -6.82
N GLU A 36 -10.02 12.45 -7.37
CA GLU A 36 -8.78 13.11 -6.98
C GLU A 36 -8.76 13.39 -5.46
N GLY A 37 -7.69 12.98 -4.81
CA GLY A 37 -7.49 13.06 -3.36
C GLY A 37 -8.17 11.95 -2.54
N ASP A 38 -8.84 10.97 -3.15
CA ASP A 38 -9.50 9.88 -2.41
C ASP A 38 -8.54 8.92 -1.72
N ASN A 39 -7.29 8.82 -2.21
CA ASN A 39 -6.26 7.91 -1.72
C ASN A 39 -6.76 6.48 -1.48
N GLN A 40 -7.66 5.97 -2.34
CA GLN A 40 -8.31 4.66 -2.15
C GLN A 40 -7.48 3.47 -2.68
N ALA A 41 -6.32 3.74 -3.27
CA ALA A 41 -5.38 2.72 -3.72
C ALA A 41 -3.95 3.05 -3.27
N VAL A 42 -3.04 2.10 -3.43
CA VAL A 42 -1.60 2.28 -3.21
C VAL A 42 -0.78 1.59 -4.30
N LEU A 43 0.34 2.17 -4.70
CA LEU A 43 1.37 1.52 -5.51
C LEU A 43 2.36 0.81 -4.60
N HIS A 44 2.61 -0.47 -4.82
CA HIS A 44 3.75 -1.18 -4.23
C HIS A 44 4.98 -1.01 -5.14
N GLU A 45 5.91 -0.13 -4.75
CA GLU A 45 7.01 0.35 -5.59
C GLU A 45 7.93 -0.77 -6.11
N GLU A 46 8.19 -1.79 -5.29
CA GLU A 46 9.07 -2.90 -5.65
C GLU A 46 8.52 -3.75 -6.81
N THR A 47 7.19 -3.94 -6.83
CA THR A 47 6.52 -4.82 -7.81
C THR A 47 5.82 -4.05 -8.94
N GLY A 48 5.64 -2.74 -8.78
CA GLY A 48 4.84 -1.90 -9.67
C GLY A 48 3.34 -2.19 -9.65
N LYS A 49 2.85 -2.97 -8.68
CA LYS A 49 1.43 -3.34 -8.56
C LYS A 49 0.64 -2.30 -7.79
N GLU A 50 -0.56 -2.01 -8.26
CA GLU A 50 -1.53 -1.18 -7.53
C GLU A 50 -2.41 -2.08 -6.67
N TRP A 51 -2.72 -1.67 -5.44
CA TRP A 51 -3.57 -2.39 -4.50
C TRP A 51 -4.73 -1.52 -4.07
N LEU A 52 -5.95 -2.05 -4.18
CA LEU A 52 -7.15 -1.37 -3.70
C LEU A 52 -7.24 -1.50 -2.18
N LYS A 53 -7.56 -0.41 -1.48
CA LYS A 53 -7.76 -0.46 -0.03
C LYS A 53 -9.01 -1.28 0.32
N LEU A 54 -8.87 -2.15 1.31
CA LEU A 54 -9.84 -3.16 1.72
C LEU A 54 -11.19 -2.58 2.19
N ASN A 55 -11.24 -1.31 2.60
CA ASN A 55 -12.51 -0.64 2.91
C ASN A 55 -13.41 -0.46 1.67
N ASN A 56 -12.89 -0.65 0.46
CA ASN A 56 -13.68 -0.63 -0.77
C ASN A 56 -14.30 -2.01 -1.09
N THR A 57 -13.86 -3.07 -0.41
CA THR A 57 -14.33 -4.45 -0.60
C THR A 57 -14.84 -5.08 0.70
N ASP A 58 -15.01 -4.30 1.77
CA ASP A 58 -15.50 -4.84 3.03
C ASP A 58 -16.96 -5.29 2.92
N SER A 59 -17.32 -6.32 3.68
CA SER A 59 -18.64 -6.96 3.62
C SER A 59 -19.00 -7.60 2.26
N LEU A 60 -18.07 -7.67 1.31
CA LEU A 60 -18.22 -8.44 0.08
C LEU A 60 -17.52 -9.80 0.19
N SER A 61 -18.08 -10.80 -0.46
CA SER A 61 -17.44 -12.11 -0.66
C SER A 61 -16.56 -12.10 -1.92
N ILE A 62 -15.64 -13.05 -2.05
CA ILE A 62 -14.79 -13.20 -3.24
C ILE A 62 -15.65 -13.42 -4.49
N GLU A 63 -16.73 -14.20 -4.37
CA GLU A 63 -17.67 -14.44 -5.47
C GLU A 63 -18.32 -13.13 -5.95
N GLN A 64 -18.85 -12.32 -5.02
CA GLN A 64 -19.45 -11.02 -5.36
C GLN A 64 -18.44 -10.04 -5.97
N VAL A 65 -17.21 -10.02 -5.46
CA VAL A 65 -16.15 -9.18 -6.03
C VAL A 65 -15.81 -9.63 -7.45
N ARG A 66 -15.72 -10.94 -7.69
CA ARG A 66 -15.40 -11.51 -9.00
C ARG A 66 -16.43 -11.15 -10.06
N ASP A 67 -17.71 -11.11 -9.70
CA ASP A 67 -18.80 -10.70 -10.60
C ASP A 67 -18.67 -9.24 -11.06
N GLU A 68 -17.96 -8.41 -10.28
CA GLU A 68 -17.78 -6.97 -10.50
C GLU A 68 -16.44 -6.60 -11.17
N LEU A 69 -15.59 -7.57 -11.53
CA LEU A 69 -14.30 -7.33 -12.20
C LEU A 69 -14.42 -7.07 -13.71
N GLY A 70 -15.54 -7.46 -14.30
CA GLY A 70 -15.78 -7.33 -15.74
C GLY A 70 -16.04 -5.88 -16.19
N ALA A 71 -16.11 -5.70 -17.51
CA ALA A 71 -16.39 -4.38 -18.11
C ALA A 71 -17.73 -3.79 -17.59
N GLY A 72 -17.69 -2.55 -17.12
CA GLY A 72 -18.81 -1.86 -16.48
C GLY A 72 -19.09 -2.25 -15.03
N GLY A 73 -18.32 -3.18 -14.46
CA GLY A 73 -18.40 -3.58 -13.06
C GLY A 73 -17.71 -2.59 -12.11
N LEU A 74 -18.03 -2.68 -10.82
CA LEU A 74 -17.47 -1.79 -9.81
C LEU A 74 -15.93 -1.89 -9.71
N PHE A 75 -15.36 -3.06 -9.98
CA PHE A 75 -13.93 -3.29 -9.86
C PHE A 75 -13.28 -3.53 -11.23
N GLU A 76 -13.85 -2.97 -12.31
CA GLU A 76 -13.22 -2.98 -13.62
C GLU A 76 -11.78 -2.43 -13.54
N GLY A 77 -10.84 -3.12 -14.19
CA GLY A 77 -9.40 -2.80 -14.16
C GLY A 77 -8.63 -3.45 -13.00
N TRP A 78 -9.33 -4.03 -12.01
CA TRP A 78 -8.73 -4.83 -10.95
C TRP A 78 -8.83 -6.32 -11.26
N ARG A 79 -8.05 -7.14 -10.55
CA ARG A 79 -8.15 -8.59 -10.53
C ARG A 79 -7.93 -9.14 -9.13
N LEU A 80 -8.33 -10.39 -8.92
CA LEU A 80 -7.90 -11.14 -7.74
C LEU A 80 -6.37 -11.34 -7.80
N PRO A 81 -5.65 -11.15 -6.68
CA PRO A 81 -4.23 -11.40 -6.60
C PRO A 81 -3.93 -12.89 -6.47
N THR A 82 -2.70 -13.28 -6.80
CA THR A 82 -2.16 -14.59 -6.39
C THR A 82 -1.80 -14.59 -4.91
N ALA A 83 -1.69 -15.76 -4.30
CA ALA A 83 -1.22 -15.88 -2.92
C ALA A 83 0.20 -15.31 -2.74
N GLU A 84 1.08 -15.51 -3.72
CA GLU A 84 2.43 -14.96 -3.71
C GLU A 84 2.41 -13.42 -3.72
N GLU A 85 1.55 -12.79 -4.52
CA GLU A 85 1.42 -11.33 -4.56
C GLU A 85 0.98 -10.76 -3.21
N VAL A 86 -0.01 -11.40 -2.57
CA VAL A 86 -0.46 -10.99 -1.22
C VAL A 86 0.65 -11.16 -0.19
N PHE A 87 1.36 -12.30 -0.23
CA PHE A 87 2.48 -12.56 0.66
C PHE A 87 3.57 -11.50 0.50
N VAL A 88 4.01 -11.22 -0.73
CA VAL A 88 5.03 -10.20 -1.03
C VAL A 88 4.60 -8.83 -0.50
N ALA A 89 3.39 -8.38 -0.81
CA ALA A 89 2.89 -7.07 -0.41
C ALA A 89 2.73 -6.93 1.12
N THR A 90 2.39 -8.00 1.83
CA THR A 90 2.17 -7.95 3.29
C THR A 90 3.42 -8.29 4.11
N SER A 91 4.45 -8.88 3.48
CA SER A 91 5.68 -9.34 4.13
C SER A 91 6.49 -8.29 4.92
N PRO A 92 6.53 -6.99 4.53
CA PRO A 92 7.24 -5.98 5.32
C PRO A 92 6.60 -5.75 6.70
N PHE A 93 5.29 -6.03 6.82
CA PHE A 93 4.52 -5.81 8.03
C PHE A 93 4.43 -7.05 8.91
N ILE A 94 4.31 -8.22 8.27
CA ILE A 94 3.97 -9.48 8.92
C ILE A 94 5.14 -10.47 8.84
N SER A 95 5.46 -10.98 7.65
CA SER A 95 6.31 -12.17 7.51
C SER A 95 7.75 -11.95 7.95
N THR A 96 8.32 -10.79 7.62
CA THR A 96 9.69 -10.43 8.03
C THR A 96 9.87 -10.44 9.55
N ARG A 97 8.80 -10.25 10.33
CA ARG A 97 8.87 -10.26 11.80
C ARG A 97 8.92 -11.66 12.40
N PHE A 98 8.39 -12.66 11.70
CA PHE A 98 8.15 -13.99 12.26
C PHE A 98 8.85 -15.11 11.48
N GLY A 99 9.36 -14.83 10.29
CA GLY A 99 10.12 -15.80 9.48
C GLY A 99 9.24 -16.90 8.87
N ASN A 100 7.97 -16.61 8.60
CA ASN A 100 7.05 -17.54 7.93
C ASN A 100 7.17 -17.43 6.40
N ASN A 101 6.68 -18.47 5.73
CA ASN A 101 6.77 -18.64 4.28
C ASN A 101 5.37 -18.70 3.62
N LEU A 102 5.33 -18.72 2.29
CA LEU A 102 4.11 -18.73 1.50
C LEU A 102 3.19 -19.92 1.80
N ASP A 103 3.76 -21.10 2.06
CA ASP A 103 3.01 -22.35 2.26
C ASP A 103 2.55 -22.61 3.70
N GLU A 104 2.78 -21.68 4.61
CA GLU A 104 2.48 -21.83 6.03
C GLU A 104 1.27 -21.00 6.47
N SER A 105 0.29 -21.66 7.09
CA SER A 105 -0.81 -20.96 7.76
C SER A 105 -0.30 -20.33 9.06
N PHE A 106 -0.34 -19.00 9.14
CA PHE A 106 0.18 -18.27 10.29
C PHE A 106 -0.89 -17.38 10.94
N SER A 107 -1.12 -17.58 12.24
CA SER A 107 -1.77 -16.58 13.07
C SER A 107 -1.09 -16.46 14.43
N ARG A 108 -0.76 -15.22 14.82
CA ARG A 108 -0.09 -14.96 16.09
C ARG A 108 -0.63 -13.72 16.76
N THR A 109 -1.03 -13.87 18.02
CA THR A 109 -1.41 -12.74 18.89
C THR A 109 -0.25 -12.37 19.81
N ILE A 110 0.09 -11.09 19.87
CA ILE A 110 1.12 -10.56 20.78
C ILE A 110 0.53 -9.52 21.73
N ALA A 111 1.12 -9.42 22.92
CA ALA A 111 0.99 -8.23 23.74
C ALA A 111 1.78 -7.08 23.09
N THR A 112 1.18 -5.90 22.95
CA THR A 112 1.88 -4.77 22.32
C THR A 112 2.85 -4.07 23.28
N GLY A 113 2.74 -4.35 24.59
CA GLY A 113 3.48 -3.71 25.68
C GLY A 113 2.98 -2.29 25.96
N THR A 114 2.96 -1.46 24.92
CA THR A 114 2.35 -0.13 24.94
C THR A 114 1.32 0.05 23.84
N ARG A 115 0.38 0.98 24.07
CA ARG A 115 -0.64 1.34 23.09
C ARG A 115 -0.01 2.04 21.89
N GLY A 116 0.99 2.89 22.13
CA GLY A 116 1.76 3.54 21.07
C GLY A 116 2.47 2.54 20.15
N ASN A 117 3.02 1.45 20.71
CA ASN A 117 3.62 0.40 19.89
C ASN A 117 2.57 -0.35 19.05
N GLY A 118 1.42 -0.68 19.63
CA GLY A 118 0.30 -1.28 18.90
C GLY A 118 -0.19 -0.40 17.75
N ASN A 119 -0.43 0.89 18.04
CA ASN A 119 -0.79 1.89 17.04
C ASN A 119 0.21 1.96 15.89
N ARG A 120 1.51 2.06 16.19
CA ARG A 120 2.56 2.16 15.16
C ARG A 120 2.56 0.94 14.23
N LEU A 121 2.42 -0.26 14.79
CA LEU A 121 2.45 -1.50 14.01
C LEU A 121 1.18 -1.67 13.16
N TYR A 122 0.02 -1.38 13.75
CA TYR A 122 -1.26 -1.58 13.09
C TYR A 122 -1.56 -0.50 12.04
N PHE A 123 -1.36 0.78 12.37
CA PHE A 123 -1.68 1.86 11.45
C PHE A 123 -0.74 1.96 10.25
N ALA A 124 0.50 1.46 10.36
CA ALA A 124 1.38 1.25 9.21
C ALA A 124 0.71 0.37 8.14
N PHE A 125 0.21 -0.79 8.55
CA PHE A 125 -0.50 -1.72 7.65
C PHE A 125 -1.84 -1.13 7.18
N GLU A 126 -2.61 -0.53 8.09
CA GLU A 126 -3.90 0.10 7.74
C GLU A 126 -3.75 1.24 6.74
N ASN A 127 -2.70 2.07 6.84
CA ASN A 127 -2.49 3.17 5.91
C ASN A 127 -2.31 2.66 4.46
N VAL A 128 -1.68 1.49 4.31
CA VAL A 128 -1.45 0.84 3.03
C VAL A 128 -2.70 0.12 2.52
N PHE A 129 -3.25 -0.79 3.33
CA PHE A 129 -4.31 -1.70 2.90
C PHE A 129 -5.72 -1.29 3.31
N GLY A 130 -5.90 -0.22 4.06
CA GLY A 130 -7.21 0.25 4.51
C GLY A 130 -7.82 -0.57 5.65
N ARG A 131 -8.84 -0.03 6.31
CA ARG A 131 -9.53 -0.64 7.46
C ARG A 131 -10.85 -1.28 7.04
N THR A 132 -11.09 -2.53 7.42
CA THR A 132 -12.33 -3.29 7.15
C THR A 132 -13.26 -3.25 8.35
N GLN A 133 -14.07 -2.19 8.50
CA GLN A 133 -14.93 -1.86 9.65
C GLN A 133 -14.27 -1.30 10.93
N LEU A 134 -14.99 -0.36 11.56
CA LEU A 134 -14.82 0.13 12.92
C LEU A 134 -15.87 -0.47 13.87
N ASN A 135 -15.45 -1.27 14.84
CA ASN A 135 -16.29 -1.61 15.98
C ASN A 135 -16.01 -0.64 17.13
N GLU A 136 -16.53 0.59 17.00
CA GLU A 136 -16.55 1.57 18.08
C GLU A 136 -17.77 1.33 18.96
N SER A 137 -17.63 0.50 20.00
CA SER A 137 -18.61 0.55 21.07
C SER A 137 -18.39 1.85 21.86
N GLN A 138 -19.40 2.72 21.83
CA GLN A 138 -19.42 4.07 22.43
C GLN A 138 -19.50 4.09 23.97
N ALA A 139 -19.41 2.94 24.64
CA ALA A 139 -19.41 2.89 26.10
C ALA A 139 -18.00 3.15 26.64
N ALA A 140 -17.91 3.96 27.70
CA ALA A 140 -16.64 4.39 28.33
C ALA A 140 -15.69 3.26 28.79
N ASN A 141 -16.15 2.00 28.79
CA ASN A 141 -15.42 0.80 29.21
C ASN A 141 -15.26 -0.25 28.10
N SER A 142 -15.51 0.13 26.84
CA SER A 142 -15.57 -0.83 25.75
C SER A 142 -14.23 -1.06 25.08
N ARG A 143 -14.00 -2.35 24.78
CA ARG A 143 -12.88 -2.80 23.95
C ARG A 143 -13.09 -2.28 22.53
N ARG A 144 -12.09 -1.61 21.98
CA ARG A 144 -12.11 -1.17 20.57
C ARG A 144 -11.34 -2.19 19.73
N ASN A 145 -11.95 -2.61 18.64
CA ASN A 145 -11.33 -3.53 17.70
C ASN A 145 -11.16 -2.83 16.35
N PHE A 146 -9.96 -2.92 15.81
CA PHE A 146 -9.59 -2.39 14.52
C PHE A 146 -9.14 -3.56 13.64
N PHE A 147 -9.69 -3.63 12.43
CA PHE A 147 -9.43 -4.71 11.50
C PHE A 147 -8.92 -4.15 10.18
N SER A 148 -7.84 -4.74 9.67
CA SER A 148 -7.35 -4.51 8.31
C SER A 148 -6.91 -5.88 7.82
N ARG A 149 -7.86 -6.66 7.28
CA ARG A 149 -7.63 -8.05 6.89
C ARG A 149 -8.35 -8.34 5.58
N GLY A 150 -7.63 -8.95 4.64
CA GLY A 150 -8.14 -9.27 3.33
C GLY A 150 -8.14 -10.78 3.08
N LEU A 151 -9.20 -11.24 2.43
CA LEU A 151 -9.33 -12.59 1.90
C LEU A 151 -8.77 -12.64 0.48
N PHE A 152 -8.22 -13.79 0.10
CA PHE A 152 -7.74 -14.07 -1.25
C PHE A 152 -7.81 -15.57 -1.52
N VAL A 153 -7.85 -15.93 -2.81
CA VAL A 153 -7.88 -17.33 -3.25
C VAL A 153 -6.48 -17.91 -3.12
N ASN A 154 -6.38 -19.13 -2.60
CA ASN A 154 -5.16 -19.90 -2.63
C ASN A 154 -4.99 -20.55 -4.01
N ASP A 155 -4.02 -20.06 -4.78
CA ASP A 155 -3.64 -20.60 -6.09
C ASP A 155 -2.31 -21.36 -6.07
N VAL A 156 -1.75 -21.63 -4.88
CA VAL A 156 -0.48 -22.35 -4.74
C VAL A 156 -0.67 -23.85 -4.95
N GLU A 157 -0.17 -24.34 -6.08
CA GLU A 157 -0.26 -25.76 -6.44
C GLU A 157 0.46 -26.66 -5.42
N GLY A 158 -0.21 -27.73 -4.99
CA GLY A 158 0.33 -28.69 -4.04
C GLY A 158 0.39 -28.20 -2.59
N SER A 159 -0.06 -26.98 -2.31
CA SER A 159 -0.18 -26.46 -0.95
C SER A 159 -1.21 -27.26 -0.15
N SER A 160 -0.93 -27.46 1.14
CA SER A 160 -1.87 -28.07 2.09
C SER A 160 -2.87 -27.08 2.71
N LEU A 161 -2.74 -25.80 2.36
CA LEU A 161 -3.60 -24.73 2.84
C LEU A 161 -4.97 -24.77 2.18
N GLY A 162 -6.00 -24.29 2.90
CA GLY A 162 -7.37 -24.19 2.40
C GLY A 162 -7.52 -23.31 1.14
N PRO A 163 -8.70 -23.37 0.49
CA PRO A 163 -8.94 -22.71 -0.79
C PRO A 163 -9.00 -21.17 -0.69
N VAL A 164 -9.32 -20.64 0.48
CA VAL A 164 -9.38 -19.20 0.74
C VAL A 164 -8.58 -18.90 2.00
N LEU A 165 -7.66 -17.94 1.88
CA LEU A 165 -6.74 -17.56 2.94
C LEU A 165 -6.98 -16.13 3.40
N LEU A 166 -6.41 -15.80 4.54
CA LEU A 166 -6.50 -14.50 5.18
C LEU A 166 -5.10 -13.94 5.48
N SER A 167 -4.86 -12.70 5.08
CA SER A 167 -3.71 -11.93 5.52
C SER A 167 -4.13 -10.57 6.08
N GLY A 168 -3.42 -10.10 7.10
CA GLY A 168 -3.62 -8.78 7.70
C GLY A 168 -3.63 -8.78 9.22
N LEU A 169 -4.08 -7.67 9.81
CA LEU A 169 -3.96 -7.37 11.22
C LEU A 169 -5.30 -7.15 11.92
N HIS A 170 -5.38 -7.57 13.17
CA HIS A 170 -6.45 -7.21 14.11
C HIS A 170 -5.84 -6.59 15.37
N PHE A 171 -6.14 -5.33 15.63
CA PHE A 171 -5.70 -4.65 16.84
C PHE A 171 -6.86 -4.48 17.82
N ARG A 172 -6.70 -5.05 19.01
CA ARG A 172 -7.64 -4.91 20.12
C ARG A 172 -7.05 -3.99 21.17
N ILE A 173 -7.74 -2.88 21.41
CA ILE A 173 -7.47 -1.98 22.52
C ILE A 173 -8.38 -2.36 23.70
N ALA A 174 -7.77 -2.62 24.85
CA ALA A 174 -8.43 -2.92 26.10
C ALA A 174 -8.47 -1.68 27.02
N ASN A 175 -9.16 -1.82 28.16
CA ASN A 175 -9.25 -0.73 29.15
C ASN A 175 -7.88 -0.44 29.77
N ARG A 176 -7.08 -1.49 30.02
CA ARG A 176 -5.69 -1.36 30.46
C ARG A 176 -4.78 -1.59 29.27
N GLN A 177 -3.83 -0.69 29.08
CA GLN A 177 -2.86 -0.74 27.98
C GLN A 177 -2.02 -2.03 27.97
N ALA A 178 -1.73 -2.63 29.13
CA ALA A 178 -1.01 -3.91 29.22
C ALA A 178 -1.79 -5.09 28.58
N ASP A 179 -3.11 -4.92 28.44
CA ASP A 179 -4.02 -5.90 27.86
C ASP A 179 -4.33 -5.63 26.38
N ASP A 180 -3.72 -4.61 25.78
CA ASP A 180 -3.79 -4.38 24.33
C ASP A 180 -3.12 -5.56 23.60
N ARG A 181 -3.74 -6.00 22.51
CA ARG A 181 -3.32 -7.19 21.74
C ARG A 181 -3.34 -6.88 20.25
N LEU A 182 -2.30 -7.31 19.55
CA LEU A 182 -2.22 -7.26 18.09
C LEU A 182 -2.10 -8.68 17.56
N THR A 183 -3.02 -9.04 16.68
CA THR A 183 -3.06 -10.32 15.99
C THR A 183 -2.61 -10.12 14.55
N TYR A 184 -1.67 -10.96 14.14
CA TYR A 184 -1.18 -11.08 12.77
C TYR A 184 -1.80 -12.32 12.14
N HIS A 185 -2.19 -12.20 10.87
CA HIS A 185 -2.60 -13.30 10.01
C HIS A 185 -1.76 -13.23 8.73
N ASP A 186 -1.17 -14.34 8.33
CA ASP A 186 -0.44 -14.46 7.07
C ASP A 186 -0.75 -15.82 6.47
N ASN A 187 -1.29 -15.84 5.25
CA ASN A 187 -1.77 -17.06 4.58
C ASN A 187 -2.64 -17.93 5.49
N PHE A 188 -3.40 -17.29 6.39
CA PHE A 188 -4.09 -18.00 7.45
C PHE A 188 -5.30 -18.74 6.90
N ASP A 189 -5.23 -20.07 6.94
CA ASP A 189 -6.36 -20.95 6.67
C ASP A 189 -7.28 -21.01 7.90
N GLY A 190 -8.38 -20.26 7.81
CA GLY A 190 -9.46 -20.27 8.79
C GLY A 190 -10.66 -21.14 8.39
N GLY A 191 -10.56 -21.91 7.29
CA GLY A 191 -11.69 -22.63 6.71
C GLY A 191 -12.71 -21.72 6.01
N TYR A 192 -12.26 -20.60 5.43
CA TYR A 192 -13.12 -19.67 4.69
C TYR A 192 -13.53 -20.26 3.33
N THR A 193 -14.59 -19.72 2.75
CA THR A 193 -15.07 -20.08 1.40
C THR A 193 -15.21 -18.83 0.56
N GLU A 194 -15.28 -18.97 -0.77
CA GLU A 194 -15.45 -17.83 -1.67
C GLU A 194 -16.76 -17.06 -1.46
N THR A 195 -17.76 -17.71 -0.85
CA THR A 195 -19.07 -17.13 -0.51
C THR A 195 -19.09 -16.45 0.86
N PHE A 196 -18.02 -16.57 1.65
CA PHE A 196 -17.96 -16.00 2.99
C PHE A 196 -17.99 -14.48 2.93
N THR A 197 -18.90 -13.88 3.71
CA THR A 197 -18.98 -12.42 3.89
C THR A 197 -18.98 -12.08 5.37
N ASN A 198 -18.23 -11.04 5.73
CA ASN A 198 -18.21 -10.49 7.07
C ASN A 198 -17.63 -9.07 7.01
N SER A 199 -18.22 -8.15 7.76
CA SER A 199 -17.81 -6.74 7.76
C SER A 199 -16.38 -6.50 8.30
N THR A 200 -15.79 -7.45 9.02
CA THR A 200 -14.42 -7.36 9.54
C THR A 200 -13.34 -7.86 8.58
N PHE A 201 -13.72 -8.11 7.32
CA PHE A 201 -12.90 -8.62 6.24
C PHE A 201 -13.22 -7.87 4.94
N GLY A 202 -12.19 -7.63 4.13
CA GLY A 202 -12.33 -7.26 2.73
C GLY A 202 -11.79 -8.36 1.84
N VAL A 203 -11.81 -8.13 0.54
CA VAL A 203 -11.15 -8.97 -0.47
C VAL A 203 -9.98 -8.19 -1.05
N PHE A 204 -8.80 -8.81 -1.10
CA PHE A 204 -7.66 -8.17 -1.75
C PHE A 204 -7.91 -8.08 -3.26
N LEU A 205 -7.60 -6.92 -3.82
CA LEU A 205 -7.62 -6.67 -5.25
C LEU A 205 -6.32 -5.97 -5.66
N VAL A 206 -5.79 -6.41 -6.79
CA VAL A 206 -4.53 -5.92 -7.35
C VAL A 206 -4.75 -5.53 -8.81
N SER A 207 -3.97 -4.58 -9.29
CA SER A 207 -3.87 -4.25 -10.71
C SER A 207 -2.42 -4.27 -11.16
N ASP A 208 -2.22 -4.67 -12.42
CA ASP A 208 -0.94 -4.62 -13.12
C ASP A 208 -0.61 -3.20 -13.63
N GLY A 209 -1.52 -2.25 -13.40
CA GLY A 209 -1.44 -0.85 -13.81
C GLY A 209 -2.66 -0.43 -14.63
N GLY A 210 -3.05 0.84 -14.52
CA GLY A 210 -4.17 1.43 -15.26
C GLY A 210 -5.51 1.38 -14.52
N ALA A 211 -5.56 0.88 -13.28
CA ALA A 211 -6.78 0.88 -12.49
C ALA A 211 -7.00 2.19 -11.72
N THR A 212 -5.96 3.02 -11.56
CA THR A 212 -6.01 4.28 -10.81
C THR A 212 -5.90 5.50 -11.72
N LEU A 213 -6.39 6.66 -11.26
CA LEU A 213 -6.28 7.90 -12.03
C LEU A 213 -4.83 8.29 -12.30
N ASN A 214 -3.93 7.94 -11.38
CA ASN A 214 -2.50 8.20 -11.48
C ASN A 214 -1.82 7.37 -12.57
N SER A 215 -2.33 6.18 -12.91
CA SER A 215 -1.81 5.35 -13.99
C SER A 215 -2.52 5.57 -15.33
N VAL A 216 -3.80 5.96 -15.33
CA VAL A 216 -4.55 6.30 -16.56
C VAL A 216 -4.07 7.62 -17.19
N ALA A 217 -3.49 8.54 -16.41
CA ALA A 217 -2.93 9.79 -16.93
C ALA A 217 -1.65 9.63 -17.78
N VAL A 218 -1.20 8.40 -18.06
CA VAL A 218 -0.04 8.08 -18.91
C VAL A 218 -0.48 7.57 -20.29
N ASP A 219 -1.55 8.12 -20.86
CA ASP A 219 -1.81 7.99 -22.29
C ASP A 219 -1.16 9.18 -22.99
N VAL A 220 0.13 9.04 -23.33
CA VAL A 220 0.89 10.03 -24.08
C VAL A 220 0.38 9.98 -25.53
N PRO A 221 -0.22 11.06 -26.07
CA PRO A 221 -0.53 11.11 -27.50
C PRO A 221 0.75 10.89 -28.29
N GLU A 222 0.71 10.03 -29.32
CA GLU A 222 1.87 9.80 -30.20
C GLU A 222 2.51 11.15 -30.57
N PRO A 223 3.82 11.33 -30.35
CA PRO A 223 4.45 12.59 -30.68
C PRO A 223 4.54 12.70 -32.20
N ASP A 224 3.80 13.65 -32.77
CA ASP A 224 4.19 14.35 -33.98
C ASP A 224 5.70 14.63 -33.84
N THR A 225 6.51 14.26 -34.83
CA THR A 225 7.98 14.07 -34.78
C THR A 225 8.82 15.33 -34.49
N SER A 226 8.28 16.30 -33.75
CA SER A 226 8.88 17.58 -33.39
C SER A 226 8.75 17.83 -31.88
N GLY A 227 9.24 16.94 -31.02
CA GLY A 227 9.14 17.16 -29.58
C GLY A 227 9.79 16.08 -28.70
N ILE A 228 11.11 16.18 -28.54
CA ILE A 228 11.88 15.85 -27.33
C ILE A 228 11.50 14.56 -26.57
N ALA A 229 12.36 13.55 -26.73
CA ALA A 229 12.46 12.38 -25.89
C ALA A 229 12.56 12.75 -24.39
N MET A 230 11.64 12.23 -23.58
CA MET A 230 11.89 11.85 -22.18
C MET A 230 10.69 11.05 -21.69
N LEU A 231 10.90 9.77 -21.40
CA LEU A 231 10.40 9.05 -20.21
C LEU A 231 10.82 7.59 -20.33
N GLY A 232 11.99 7.31 -19.78
CA GLY A 232 12.56 5.99 -19.68
C GLY A 232 13.97 6.18 -19.20
N PHE A 233 14.19 6.05 -17.89
CA PHE A 233 15.44 5.68 -17.21
C PHE A 233 15.29 5.99 -15.71
N MET A 234 14.76 5.04 -14.94
CA MET A 234 15.24 4.83 -13.57
C MET A 234 15.71 3.39 -13.46
N GLY A 235 16.99 3.22 -13.78
CA GLY A 235 17.71 1.96 -13.69
C GLY A 235 19.16 2.24 -14.09
N LEU A 236 20.08 2.00 -13.15
CA LEU A 236 21.54 2.19 -13.21
C LEU A 236 22.08 3.60 -12.93
N LEU A 237 22.69 3.75 -11.75
CA LEU A 237 24.15 3.91 -11.64
C LEU A 237 24.58 4.02 -10.17
N LEU A 238 25.09 2.92 -9.61
CA LEU A 238 26.18 3.00 -8.64
C LEU A 238 27.27 2.02 -9.06
N VAL A 239 28.53 2.42 -8.82
CA VAL A 239 29.81 1.85 -9.27
C VAL A 239 30.29 2.47 -10.60
N SER A 240 31.43 3.15 -10.73
CA SER A 240 32.58 3.35 -9.85
C SER A 240 33.20 4.73 -10.12
N ARG A 241 33.96 5.27 -9.16
CA ARG A 241 35.06 6.18 -9.51
C ARG A 241 36.23 6.00 -8.56
N ASN A 242 37.20 5.23 -9.04
CA ASN A 242 38.55 5.08 -8.47
C ASN A 242 39.15 6.46 -8.16
N ARG A 243 39.41 6.76 -6.88
CA ARG A 243 40.33 7.84 -6.51
C ARG A 243 41.74 7.28 -6.55
N VAL A 244 42.45 7.63 -7.62
CA VAL A 244 43.90 7.45 -7.74
C VAL A 244 44.58 8.26 -6.63
N PHE A 245 45.24 7.55 -5.72
CA PHE A 245 46.11 8.10 -4.69
C PHE A 245 47.38 8.68 -5.37
N LYS A 246 47.66 9.98 -5.18
CA LYS A 246 48.98 10.56 -5.49
C LYS A 246 49.68 10.91 -4.18
N PRO A 247 50.85 10.33 -3.86
CA PRO A 247 51.57 10.66 -2.64
C PRO A 247 52.21 12.06 -2.74
N LYS A 248 51.91 12.93 -1.77
CA LYS A 248 52.65 14.19 -1.55
C LYS A 248 53.91 13.89 -0.74
N LEU A 249 55.06 14.01 -1.41
CA LEU A 249 56.38 14.08 -0.79
C LEU A 249 56.47 15.33 0.11
N TRP A 250 56.58 15.14 1.43
CA TRP A 250 56.98 16.20 2.36
C TRP A 250 58.47 16.03 2.69
N LYS A 251 59.28 17.00 2.26
CA LYS A 251 60.69 17.16 2.67
C LYS A 251 60.74 17.58 4.15
N ARG A 252 61.21 16.71 5.05
CA ARG A 252 61.61 17.13 6.41
C ARG A 252 63.03 17.69 6.34
N ASN A 253 63.13 18.98 6.63
CA ASN A 253 64.38 19.67 6.91
C ASN A 253 64.57 19.69 8.43
N ILE A 254 65.79 19.32 8.87
CA ILE A 254 66.49 19.75 10.10
C ILE A 254 65.94 19.10 11.39
N LYS A 255 66.71 18.47 12.29
CA LYS A 255 68.12 18.57 12.71
C LYS A 255 68.52 17.22 13.32
#